data_AF-A0AAW1PZC5-F1
#
_entry.id   AF-A0AAW1PZC5-F1
#
_cell.length_a   1.000
_cell.length_b   1.000
_cell.length_c   1.000
_cell.angle_alpha   90.00
_cell.angle_beta   90.00
_cell.angle_gamma   90.00
#
_symmetry.space_group_name_H-M   'P 1'
#
loop_
_entity.id
_entity.type
_entity.pdbx_description
1 polymer ?
#
loop_
_entity_poly.entity_id
_entity_poly.type
_entity_poly.pdbx_seq_one_letter_code
_entity_poly.pdbx_strand_id
1 'polypeptide(L)'
;MPLQCARCHALYYDCVKLSCGDRFCRFCIAPSQDCVLCGADIKVRESDKETQSLVDAYIEAHSNEHTVQEVDGKAVVKTDELPVSGASKKAAFFLQQGLRAFAGGNHPSALTRLSLCKEELLKNVAEGGYNTELCCQLGAVCGSQGDCCRYLGQPDAAASCYQESVRHLKESGETNLEVAHALSVSLNKLGDLQHWCGDLAAARTYYAEGLQVRRDAVGSAAAGDESLASLKLDLAVSLTKVADAEQALDKQDAAHKLFKEALELVVSIKDAMVEAPPASHAKWEQLHRLLGEATA
;
A
#
# COMPACT_ATOMS: atom_id res chain seq x y z
N MET A 1 17.18 26.86 -0.99
CA MET A 1 17.68 25.47 -0.98
C MET A 1 16.52 24.55 -1.26
N PRO A 2 16.69 23.47 -2.04
CA PRO A 2 15.64 22.46 -2.14
C PRO A 2 15.39 21.89 -0.73
N LEU A 3 14.15 21.95 -0.27
CA LEU A 3 13.71 21.42 1.04
C LEU A 3 13.62 19.88 1.05
N GLN A 4 14.34 19.23 0.14
CA GLN A 4 14.29 17.80 -0.13
C GLN A 4 15.61 17.13 0.22
N CYS A 5 15.50 15.94 0.78
CA CYS A 5 16.63 15.08 1.07
C CYS A 5 17.13 14.41 -0.21
N ALA A 6 18.43 14.50 -0.49
CA ALA A 6 19.02 13.91 -1.69
C ALA A 6 19.01 12.36 -1.71
N ARG A 7 18.68 11.70 -0.59
CA ARG A 7 18.61 10.24 -0.48
C ARG A 7 17.22 9.67 -0.73
N CYS A 8 16.20 10.21 -0.06
CA CYS A 8 14.82 9.73 -0.22
C CYS A 8 13.99 10.59 -1.18
N HIS A 9 14.51 11.70 -1.68
CA HIS A 9 13.82 12.66 -2.56
C HIS A 9 12.50 13.22 -2.00
N ALA A 10 12.22 12.98 -0.72
CA ALA A 10 11.11 13.56 0.01
C ALA A 10 11.55 14.82 0.75
N LEU A 11 10.57 15.63 1.19
CA LEU A 11 10.82 16.74 2.10
C LEU A 11 11.59 16.25 3.34
N TYR A 12 12.50 17.08 3.86
CA TYR A 12 13.26 16.70 5.05
C TYR A 12 12.35 16.28 6.21
N TYR A 13 12.79 15.28 6.94
CA TYR A 13 12.15 14.78 8.13
C TYR A 13 13.23 14.43 9.13
N ASP A 14 13.15 15.04 10.30
CA ASP A 14 14.19 14.98 11.30
C ASP A 14 15.56 15.37 10.71
N CYS A 15 15.62 16.60 10.17
CA CYS A 15 16.75 17.10 9.41
C CYS A 15 18.04 17.13 10.26
N VAL A 16 19.12 16.61 9.68
CA VAL A 16 20.47 16.72 10.23
C VAL A 16 21.40 17.42 9.26
N LYS A 17 22.29 18.25 9.82
CA LYS A 17 23.40 18.88 9.11
C LYS A 17 24.69 18.12 9.44
N LEU A 18 25.45 17.78 8.41
CA LEU A 18 26.75 17.14 8.52
C LEU A 18 27.86 18.18 8.67
N SER A 19 29.05 17.74 9.07
CA SER A 19 30.24 18.60 9.21
C SER A 19 30.65 19.29 7.90
N CYS A 20 30.36 18.68 6.73
CA CYS A 20 30.57 19.29 5.41
C CYS A 20 29.51 20.34 5.03
N GLY A 21 28.47 20.54 5.85
CA GLY A 21 27.38 21.48 5.61
C GLY A 21 26.17 20.90 4.86
N ASP A 22 26.30 19.72 4.27
CA ASP A 22 25.19 19.01 3.60
C ASP A 22 24.13 18.56 4.60
N ARG A 23 22.89 18.43 4.11
CA ARG A 23 21.71 18.10 4.91
C ARG A 23 21.02 16.85 4.42
N PHE A 24 20.54 16.05 5.36
CA PHE A 24 19.81 14.80 5.10
C PHE A 24 18.72 14.61 6.14
N CYS A 25 17.73 13.77 5.83
CA CYS A 25 16.92 13.19 6.90
C CYS A 25 17.82 12.30 7.77
N ARG A 26 17.67 12.37 9.10
CA ARG A 26 18.45 11.55 10.03
C ARG A 26 18.43 10.06 9.66
N PHE A 27 17.24 9.53 9.38
CA PHE A 27 17.05 8.13 9.00
C PHE A 27 17.85 7.76 7.74
N CYS A 28 17.82 8.62 6.71
CA CYS A 28 18.45 8.33 5.41
C CYS A 28 19.98 8.26 5.48
N ILE A 29 20.61 9.05 6.37
CA ILE A 29 22.07 9.12 6.49
C ILE A 29 22.61 8.29 7.66
N ALA A 30 21.74 7.77 8.53
CA ALA A 30 22.12 6.92 9.66
C ALA A 30 23.06 5.76 9.28
N PRO A 31 22.83 4.99 8.19
CA PRO A 31 23.71 3.86 7.86
C PRO A 31 25.02 4.26 7.16
N SER A 32 25.21 5.54 6.79
CA SER A 32 26.38 5.97 6.01
C SER A 32 27.49 6.48 6.92
N GLN A 33 28.74 6.09 6.63
CA GLN A 33 29.94 6.63 7.29
C GLN A 33 30.46 7.88 6.60
N ASP A 34 30.19 8.04 5.30
CA ASP A 34 30.63 9.18 4.48
C ASP A 34 29.43 9.93 3.90
N CYS A 35 29.62 11.24 3.67
CA CYS A 35 28.62 12.06 3.00
C CYS A 35 28.42 11.56 1.57
N VAL A 36 27.18 11.30 1.22
CA VAL A 36 26.80 10.66 -0.04
C VAL A 36 26.83 11.61 -1.24
N LEU A 37 27.04 12.92 -0.98
CA LEU A 37 27.15 13.96 -2.00
C LEU A 37 28.60 14.36 -2.27
N CYS A 38 29.41 14.53 -1.21
CA CYS A 38 30.78 15.03 -1.34
C CYS A 38 31.88 14.03 -0.90
N GLY A 39 31.52 12.89 -0.32
CA GLY A 39 32.46 11.86 0.14
C GLY A 39 33.19 12.17 1.45
N ALA A 40 32.83 13.25 2.16
CA ALA A 40 33.48 13.62 3.42
C ALA A 40 33.05 12.71 4.58
N ASP A 41 33.99 12.29 5.43
CA ASP A 41 33.72 11.49 6.64
C ASP A 41 32.68 12.16 7.55
N ILE A 42 31.68 11.39 7.98
CA ILE A 42 30.64 11.85 8.89
C ILE A 42 31.12 11.71 10.33
N LYS A 43 31.65 12.79 10.88
CA LYS A 43 32.09 12.86 12.30
C LYS A 43 30.93 13.14 13.25
N VAL A 44 30.04 14.07 12.87
CA VAL A 44 28.91 14.51 13.70
C VAL A 44 27.66 14.64 12.82
N ARG A 45 26.50 14.33 13.39
CA ARG A 45 25.17 14.54 12.80
C ARG A 45 24.38 15.49 13.72
N GLU A 46 24.45 16.78 13.45
CA GLU A 46 23.79 17.79 14.29
C GLU A 46 22.35 18.00 13.83
N SER A 47 21.40 18.10 14.77
CA SER A 47 20.01 18.44 14.44
C SER A 47 19.93 19.84 13.81
N ASP A 48 19.42 19.94 12.59
CA ASP A 48 19.20 21.21 11.90
C ASP A 48 17.75 21.66 12.07
N LYS A 49 17.48 22.27 13.23
CA LYS A 49 16.14 22.75 13.59
C LYS A 49 15.67 23.88 12.68
N GLU A 50 16.57 24.74 12.22
CA GLU A 50 16.23 25.85 11.33
C GLU A 50 15.67 25.33 9.99
N THR A 51 16.36 24.38 9.37
CA THR A 51 15.88 23.76 8.13
C THR A 51 14.60 22.97 8.36
N GLN A 52 14.51 22.25 9.49
CA GLN A 52 13.29 21.51 9.81
C GLN A 52 12.09 22.46 9.95
N SER A 53 12.24 23.58 10.65
CA SER A 53 11.18 24.60 10.78
C SER A 53 10.77 25.21 9.43
N LEU A 54 11.71 25.40 8.50
CA LEU A 54 11.38 25.83 7.14
C LEU A 54 10.56 24.79 6.38
N VAL A 55 10.86 23.49 6.54
CA VAL A 55 10.07 22.41 5.96
C VAL A 55 8.68 22.34 6.58
N ASP A 56 8.58 22.48 7.89
CA ASP A 56 7.30 22.43 8.60
C ASP A 56 6.40 23.59 8.18
N ALA A 57 6.95 24.81 8.07
CA ALA A 57 6.24 25.97 7.55
C ALA A 57 5.83 25.80 6.08
N TYR A 58 6.68 25.19 5.25
CA TYR A 58 6.32 24.86 3.87
C TYR A 58 5.15 23.88 3.81
N ILE A 59 5.20 22.80 4.61
CA ILE A 59 4.13 21.81 4.71
C ILE A 59 2.83 22.48 5.16
N GLU A 60 2.87 23.31 6.20
CA GLU A 60 1.70 24.00 6.71
C GLU A 60 1.06 24.90 5.64
N ALA A 61 1.84 25.74 4.97
CA ALA A 61 1.35 26.61 3.90
C ALA A 61 0.74 25.81 2.74
N HIS A 62 1.44 24.80 2.22
CA HIS A 62 1.02 24.08 1.01
C HIS A 62 -0.05 23.02 1.28
N SER A 63 -0.19 22.55 2.52
CA SER A 63 -1.29 21.66 2.91
C SER A 63 -2.65 22.38 2.95
N ASN A 64 -2.65 23.71 3.10
CA ASN A 64 -3.83 24.55 3.15
C ASN A 64 -4.11 25.29 1.83
N GLU A 65 -3.11 25.46 0.95
CA GLU A 65 -3.24 26.17 -0.32
C GLU A 65 -3.82 25.34 -1.48
N HIS A 66 -4.32 26.03 -2.50
CA HIS A 66 -5.10 25.46 -3.61
C HIS A 66 -4.30 24.92 -4.80
N THR A 67 -2.97 24.81 -4.74
CA THR A 67 -2.16 24.53 -5.94
C THR A 67 -1.14 23.41 -5.68
N VAL A 68 -1.38 22.24 -6.27
CA VAL A 68 -0.35 21.20 -6.43
C VAL A 68 0.57 21.68 -7.55
N GLN A 69 1.68 22.34 -7.21
CA GLN A 69 2.75 22.57 -8.19
C GLN A 69 3.73 21.40 -8.18
N GLU A 70 3.90 20.79 -9.34
CA GLU A 70 5.03 19.93 -9.65
C GLU A 70 6.33 20.68 -9.38
N VAL A 71 7.19 20.10 -8.54
CA VAL A 71 8.58 20.55 -8.40
C VAL A 71 9.45 19.40 -8.87
N ASP A 72 9.86 19.51 -10.12
CA ASP A 72 10.95 18.86 -10.86
C ASP A 72 11.38 17.43 -10.47
N GLY A 73 11.13 16.50 -11.40
CA GLY A 73 12.14 15.54 -11.83
C GLY A 73 12.11 14.15 -11.20
N LYS A 74 11.30 13.26 -11.81
CA LYS A 74 11.27 11.78 -11.68
C LYS A 74 10.66 11.18 -10.41
N ALA A 75 9.34 11.15 -10.39
CA ALA A 75 8.52 9.93 -10.42
C ALA A 75 7.09 10.40 -10.69
N VAL A 76 6.59 10.16 -11.90
CA VAL A 76 5.20 10.46 -12.26
C VAL A 76 4.35 9.41 -11.58
N VAL A 77 3.82 9.71 -10.39
CA VAL A 77 2.54 9.14 -10.00
C VAL A 77 1.52 10.10 -10.56
N LYS A 78 0.89 9.73 -11.68
CA LYS A 78 -0.21 10.51 -12.24
C LYS A 78 -1.27 10.62 -11.16
N THR A 79 -1.82 11.80 -10.95
CA THR A 79 -2.94 12.02 -10.04
C THR A 79 -4.16 11.17 -10.40
N ASP A 80 -4.25 10.74 -11.66
CA ASP A 80 -5.29 9.83 -12.16
C ASP A 80 -5.07 8.35 -11.77
N GLU A 81 -3.93 8.01 -11.15
CA GLU A 81 -3.60 6.67 -10.62
C GLU A 81 -3.53 6.63 -9.08
N LEU A 82 -3.79 7.77 -8.41
CA LEU A 82 -3.96 7.81 -6.96
C LEU A 82 -5.43 7.53 -6.63
N PRO A 83 -5.75 6.61 -5.69
CA PRO A 83 -7.12 6.16 -5.41
C PRO A 83 -7.91 7.17 -4.55
N VAL A 84 -7.83 8.46 -4.87
CA VAL A 84 -8.31 9.54 -4.00
C VAL A 84 -9.01 10.62 -4.82
N SER A 85 -10.12 10.26 -5.45
CA SER A 85 -11.02 11.25 -6.04
C SER A 85 -12.00 11.75 -4.96
N GLY A 86 -11.67 12.86 -4.29
CA GLY A 86 -12.60 13.52 -3.37
C GLY A 86 -12.14 13.70 -1.93
N ALA A 87 -10.89 13.37 -1.58
CA ALA A 87 -10.35 13.75 -0.27
C ALA A 87 -10.24 15.28 -0.14
N SER A 88 -10.30 15.76 1.10
CA SER A 88 -9.80 17.10 1.42
C SER A 88 -8.40 17.29 0.82
N LYS A 89 -8.16 18.43 0.17
CA LYS A 89 -6.86 18.76 -0.48
C LYS A 89 -5.69 18.54 0.47
N LYS A 90 -5.90 18.81 1.76
CA LYS A 90 -4.95 18.60 2.85
C LYS A 90 -4.59 17.12 3.06
N ALA A 91 -5.60 16.25 3.08
CA ALA A 91 -5.39 14.81 3.19
C ALA A 91 -4.66 14.26 1.95
N ALA A 92 -5.04 14.69 0.75
CA ALA A 92 -4.36 14.31 -0.50
C ALA A 92 -2.89 14.75 -0.51
N PHE A 93 -2.58 15.96 -0.06
CA PHE A 93 -1.21 16.45 0.08
C PHE A 93 -0.38 15.55 1.01
N PHE A 94 -0.89 15.23 2.20
CA PHE A 94 -0.18 14.36 3.14
C PHE A 94 0.00 12.94 2.63
N LEU A 95 -1.00 12.39 1.93
CA LEU A 95 -0.88 11.10 1.27
C LEU A 95 0.25 11.11 0.25
N GLN A 96 0.27 12.10 -0.65
CA GLN A 96 1.30 12.22 -1.69
C GLN A 96 2.70 12.31 -1.07
N GLN A 97 2.89 13.14 -0.04
CA GLN A 97 4.17 13.28 0.64
C GLN A 97 4.56 12.01 1.42
N GLY A 98 3.58 11.31 2.01
CA GLY A 98 3.78 10.03 2.67
C GLY A 98 4.24 8.94 1.71
N LEU A 99 3.53 8.77 0.58
CA LEU A 99 3.88 7.80 -0.46
C LEU A 99 5.24 8.11 -1.11
N ARG A 100 5.57 9.39 -1.33
CA ARG A 100 6.90 9.78 -1.82
C ARG A 100 8.00 9.37 -0.85
N ALA A 101 7.83 9.63 0.45
CA ALA A 101 8.80 9.21 1.46
C ALA A 101 8.92 7.70 1.58
N PHE A 102 7.80 6.98 1.43
CA PHE A 102 7.76 5.52 1.41
C PHE A 102 8.55 4.97 0.22
N ALA A 103 8.32 5.48 -0.98
CA ALA A 103 9.05 5.12 -2.20
C ALA A 103 10.55 5.42 -2.07
N GLY A 104 10.90 6.51 -1.38
CA GLY A 104 12.28 6.86 -1.04
C GLY A 104 12.90 6.05 0.12
N GLY A 105 12.21 5.04 0.64
CA GLY A 105 12.67 4.17 1.72
C GLY A 105 12.73 4.82 3.10
N ASN A 106 12.23 6.04 3.27
CA ASN A 106 12.19 6.73 4.57
C ASN A 106 10.85 6.46 5.25
N HIS A 107 10.71 5.24 5.79
CA HIS A 107 9.48 4.76 6.41
C HIS A 107 9.02 5.55 7.65
N PRO A 108 9.90 6.06 8.55
CA PRO A 108 9.45 6.94 9.63
C PRO A 108 8.81 8.22 9.10
N SER A 109 9.43 8.81 8.09
CA SER A 109 8.92 10.02 7.45
C SER A 109 7.62 9.78 6.71
N ALA A 110 7.45 8.61 6.09
CA ALA A 110 6.21 8.19 5.47
C ALA A 110 5.10 8.02 6.51
N LEU A 111 5.38 7.27 7.59
CA LEU A 111 4.44 6.97 8.66
C LEU A 111 3.89 8.24 9.30
N THR A 112 4.73 9.22 9.63
CA THR A 112 4.26 10.50 10.20
C THR A 112 3.31 11.23 9.25
N ARG A 113 3.61 11.29 7.96
CA ARG A 113 2.75 12.00 6.99
C ARG A 113 1.44 11.25 6.72
N LEU A 114 1.48 9.92 6.67
CA LEU A 114 0.29 9.10 6.58
C LEU A 114 -0.59 9.23 7.83
N SER A 115 -0.02 9.41 9.02
CA SER A 115 -0.80 9.70 10.24
C SER A 115 -1.55 11.03 10.14
N LEU A 116 -0.89 12.09 9.66
CA LEU A 116 -1.56 13.37 9.42
C LEU A 116 -2.67 13.25 8.37
N CYS A 117 -2.44 12.46 7.30
CA CYS A 117 -3.48 12.14 6.33
C CYS A 117 -4.68 11.46 6.99
N LYS A 118 -4.44 10.41 7.80
CA LYS A 118 -5.49 9.70 8.53
C LYS A 118 -6.29 10.63 9.43
N GLU A 119 -5.61 11.49 10.20
CA GLU A 119 -6.27 12.46 11.09
C GLU A 119 -7.20 13.40 10.32
N GLU A 120 -6.78 13.91 9.17
CA GLU A 120 -7.63 14.77 8.33
C GLU A 120 -8.84 14.01 7.74
N LEU A 121 -8.64 12.75 7.33
CA LEU A 121 -9.76 11.92 6.86
C LEU A 121 -10.76 11.60 7.97
N LEU A 122 -10.29 11.33 9.20
CA LEU A 122 -11.14 11.08 10.35
C LEU A 122 -11.94 12.32 10.78
N LYS A 123 -11.40 13.53 10.61
CA LYS A 123 -12.18 14.77 10.79
C LYS A 123 -13.33 14.85 9.80
N ASN A 124 -13.09 14.53 8.53
CA ASN A 124 -14.15 14.52 7.52
C ASN A 124 -15.25 13.47 7.86
N VAL A 125 -14.87 12.32 8.40
CA VAL A 125 -15.82 11.31 8.89
C VAL A 125 -16.62 11.84 10.09
N ALA A 126 -15.99 12.59 11.01
CA ALA A 126 -16.70 13.17 12.15
C ALA A 126 -17.73 14.24 11.73
N GLU A 127 -17.46 14.96 10.63
CA GLU A 127 -18.34 16.01 10.10
C GLU A 127 -19.45 15.47 9.20
N GLY A 128 -19.13 14.49 8.35
CA GLY A 128 -20.01 14.01 7.28
C GLY A 128 -20.40 12.52 7.34
N GLY A 129 -19.91 11.78 8.33
CA GLY A 129 -20.08 10.34 8.43
C GLY A 129 -19.20 9.54 7.46
N TYR A 130 -19.31 8.22 7.51
CA TYR A 130 -18.66 7.34 6.54
C TYR A 130 -19.40 7.39 5.20
N ASN A 131 -18.61 7.38 4.13
CA ASN A 131 -19.07 7.09 2.77
C ASN A 131 -18.02 6.20 2.09
N THR A 132 -18.38 5.61 0.95
CA THR A 132 -17.54 4.65 0.21
C THR A 132 -16.14 5.21 -0.08
N GLU A 133 -16.04 6.46 -0.53
CA GLU A 133 -14.75 7.11 -0.84
C GLU A 133 -13.88 7.23 0.43
N LEU A 134 -14.41 7.77 1.52
CA LEU A 134 -13.68 7.90 2.78
C LEU A 134 -13.27 6.54 3.36
N CYS A 135 -14.11 5.51 3.20
CA CYS A 135 -13.76 4.14 3.60
C CYS A 135 -12.57 3.62 2.80
N CYS A 136 -12.57 3.79 1.47
CA CYS A 136 -11.46 3.42 0.60
C CYS A 136 -10.18 4.18 0.97
N GLN A 137 -10.27 5.50 1.15
CA GLN A 137 -9.12 6.35 1.50
C GLN A 137 -8.52 5.98 2.86
N LEU A 138 -9.34 5.83 3.91
CA LEU A 138 -8.88 5.39 5.23
C LEU A 138 -8.30 3.98 5.17
N GLY A 139 -8.94 3.07 4.42
CA GLY A 139 -8.44 1.73 4.16
C GLY A 139 -7.03 1.76 3.55
N ALA A 140 -6.82 2.53 2.50
CA ALA A 140 -5.55 2.66 1.80
C ALA A 140 -4.45 3.32 2.67
N VAL A 141 -4.78 4.38 3.41
CA VAL A 141 -3.85 5.07 4.31
C VAL A 141 -3.42 4.14 5.44
N CYS A 142 -4.36 3.49 6.14
CA CYS A 142 -4.05 2.54 7.20
C CYS A 142 -3.26 1.34 6.68
N GLY A 143 -3.56 0.86 5.47
CA GLY A 143 -2.77 -0.19 4.79
C GLY A 143 -1.34 0.25 4.53
N SER A 144 -1.13 1.48 4.07
CA SER A 144 0.20 2.05 3.84
C SER A 144 0.98 2.28 5.15
N GLN A 145 0.29 2.66 6.23
CA GLN A 145 0.89 2.73 7.57
C GLN A 145 1.35 1.35 8.04
N GLY A 146 0.53 0.31 7.82
CA GLY A 146 0.91 -1.07 8.12
C GLY A 146 2.15 -1.52 7.36
N ASP A 147 2.26 -1.16 6.07
CA ASP A 147 3.45 -1.42 5.28
C ASP A 147 4.69 -0.70 5.84
N CYS A 148 4.56 0.56 6.27
CA CYS A 148 5.65 1.28 6.94
C CYS A 148 6.11 0.56 8.20
N CYS A 149 5.17 0.18 9.07
CA CYS A 149 5.46 -0.54 10.32
C CYS A 149 6.16 -1.88 10.05
N ARG A 150 5.74 -2.62 9.00
CA ARG A 150 6.39 -3.86 8.58
C ARG A 150 7.84 -3.64 8.17
N TYR A 151 8.13 -2.62 7.36
CA TYR A 151 9.52 -2.28 6.97
C TYR A 151 10.36 -1.76 8.15
N LEU A 152 9.72 -1.18 9.16
CA LEU A 152 10.38 -0.77 10.41
C LEU A 152 10.62 -1.93 11.38
N GLY A 153 10.22 -3.15 11.05
CA GLY A 153 10.36 -4.32 11.93
C GLY A 153 9.41 -4.29 13.12
N GLN A 154 8.22 -3.67 12.96
CA GLN A 154 7.21 -3.51 14.01
C GLN A 154 5.94 -4.29 13.66
N PRO A 155 5.94 -5.64 13.81
CA PRO A 155 4.83 -6.48 13.38
C PRO A 155 3.52 -6.18 14.12
N ASP A 156 3.55 -5.91 15.43
CA ASP A 156 2.32 -5.61 16.20
C ASP A 156 1.66 -4.30 15.76
N ALA A 157 2.48 -3.28 15.48
CA ALA A 157 2.00 -2.02 14.93
C ALA A 157 1.46 -2.20 13.51
N ALA A 158 2.13 -3.02 12.69
CA ALA A 158 1.64 -3.35 11.34
C ALA A 158 0.29 -4.06 11.38
N ALA A 159 0.13 -5.06 12.25
CA ALA A 159 -1.13 -5.78 12.45
C ALA A 159 -2.26 -4.83 12.86
N SER A 160 -1.99 -3.92 13.81
CA SER A 160 -2.95 -2.91 14.26
C SER A 160 -3.40 -2.00 13.12
N CYS A 161 -2.46 -1.49 12.31
CA CYS A 161 -2.78 -0.65 11.15
C CYS A 161 -3.59 -1.40 10.08
N TYR A 162 -3.25 -2.65 9.76
CA TYR A 162 -4.04 -3.43 8.79
C TYR A 162 -5.43 -3.79 9.33
N GLN A 163 -5.57 -4.05 10.63
CA GLN A 163 -6.88 -4.27 11.26
C GLN A 163 -7.73 -2.99 11.24
N GLU A 164 -7.14 -1.81 11.46
CA GLU A 164 -7.83 -0.54 11.27
C GLU A 164 -8.27 -0.34 9.81
N SER A 165 -7.42 -0.69 8.83
CA SER A 165 -7.78 -0.66 7.42
C SER A 165 -9.02 -1.51 7.13
N VAL A 166 -9.03 -2.77 7.60
CA VAL A 166 -10.19 -3.68 7.47
C VAL A 166 -11.43 -3.11 8.14
N ARG A 167 -11.29 -2.50 9.33
CA ARG A 167 -12.41 -1.88 10.05
C ARG A 167 -13.04 -0.77 9.23
N HIS A 168 -12.26 0.21 8.78
CA HIS A 168 -12.77 1.34 8.00
C HIS A 168 -13.42 0.89 6.68
N LEU A 169 -12.86 -0.11 6.01
CA LEU A 169 -13.43 -0.63 4.76
C LEU A 169 -14.77 -1.35 5.00
N LYS A 170 -15.00 -1.94 6.18
CA LYS A 170 -16.28 -2.56 6.54
C LYS A 170 -17.37 -1.55 6.89
N GLU A 171 -17.03 -0.28 7.15
CA GLU A 171 -18.01 0.77 7.47
C GLU A 171 -18.80 1.27 6.25
N SER A 172 -18.38 0.95 5.02
CA SER A 172 -19.06 1.44 3.81
C SER A 172 -20.52 0.99 3.72
N GLY A 173 -20.86 -0.17 4.30
CA GLY A 173 -22.20 -0.78 4.23
C GLY A 173 -22.63 -1.26 2.84
N GLU A 174 -22.01 -0.73 1.79
CA GLU A 174 -22.22 -1.07 0.38
C GLU A 174 -21.03 -1.87 -0.17
N THR A 175 -21.34 -2.98 -0.84
CA THR A 175 -20.34 -3.80 -1.54
C THR A 175 -20.15 -3.28 -2.96
N ASN A 176 -19.36 -2.22 -3.13
CA ASN A 176 -18.78 -1.86 -4.43
C ASN A 176 -17.47 -2.64 -4.65
N LEU A 177 -17.15 -2.95 -5.91
CA LEU A 177 -15.95 -3.68 -6.33
C LEU A 177 -14.65 -3.04 -5.82
N GLU A 178 -14.59 -1.71 -5.71
CA GLU A 178 -13.42 -1.00 -5.18
C GLU A 178 -13.19 -1.31 -3.68
N VAL A 179 -14.23 -1.19 -2.85
CA VAL A 179 -14.16 -1.53 -1.42
C VAL A 179 -13.83 -3.01 -1.25
N ALA A 180 -14.47 -3.88 -2.03
CA ALA A 180 -14.20 -5.32 -1.98
C ALA A 180 -12.74 -5.62 -2.35
N HIS A 181 -12.18 -4.94 -3.35
CA HIS A 181 -10.78 -5.08 -3.72
C HIS A 181 -9.85 -4.63 -2.58
N ALA A 182 -10.06 -3.42 -2.04
CA ALA A 182 -9.25 -2.88 -0.96
C ALA A 182 -9.33 -3.76 0.31
N LEU A 183 -10.53 -4.22 0.68
CA LEU A 183 -10.75 -5.07 1.85
C LEU A 183 -10.03 -6.41 1.73
N SER A 184 -10.13 -7.04 0.56
CA SER A 184 -9.42 -8.30 0.29
C SER A 184 -7.90 -8.11 0.32
N VAL A 185 -7.36 -6.99 -0.18
CA VAL A 185 -5.93 -6.68 -0.10
C VAL A 185 -5.47 -6.51 1.35
N SER A 186 -6.23 -5.78 2.18
CA SER A 186 -5.89 -5.59 3.60
C SER A 186 -5.95 -6.89 4.41
N LEU A 187 -6.93 -7.76 4.14
CA LEU A 187 -7.00 -9.10 4.73
C LEU A 187 -5.82 -9.97 4.30
N ASN A 188 -5.44 -9.92 3.02
CA ASN A 188 -4.27 -10.64 2.53
C ASN A 188 -2.97 -10.15 3.18
N LYS A 189 -2.82 -8.84 3.42
CA LYS A 189 -1.66 -8.28 4.14
C LYS A 189 -1.60 -8.74 5.60
N LEU A 190 -2.74 -8.85 6.28
CA LEU A 190 -2.82 -9.47 7.61
C LEU A 190 -2.41 -10.94 7.56
N GLY A 191 -2.92 -11.69 6.58
CA GLY A 191 -2.53 -13.08 6.37
C GLY A 191 -1.03 -13.24 6.16
N ASP A 192 -0.44 -12.42 5.28
CA ASP A 192 1.00 -12.43 4.99
C ASP A 192 1.84 -12.11 6.23
N LEU A 193 1.39 -11.13 7.02
CA LEU A 193 2.05 -10.77 8.28
C LEU A 193 2.00 -11.91 9.30
N GLN A 194 0.84 -12.54 9.49
CA GLN A 194 0.71 -13.68 10.42
C GLN A 194 1.49 -14.90 9.96
N HIS A 195 1.50 -15.17 8.65
CA HIS A 195 2.32 -16.23 8.08
C HIS A 195 3.80 -15.99 8.36
N TRP A 196 4.29 -14.75 8.17
CA TRP A 196 5.67 -14.38 8.48
C TRP A 196 5.98 -14.49 9.98
N CYS A 197 5.03 -14.16 10.85
CA CYS A 197 5.13 -14.35 12.31
C CYS A 197 5.01 -15.82 12.75
N GLY A 198 4.68 -16.75 11.85
CA GLY A 198 4.53 -18.17 12.14
C GLY A 198 3.14 -18.60 12.65
N ASP A 199 2.17 -17.69 12.75
CA ASP A 199 0.79 -18.04 13.08
C ASP A 199 0.01 -18.41 11.80
N LEU A 200 0.26 -19.64 11.33
CA LEU A 200 -0.35 -20.17 10.12
C LEU A 200 -1.88 -20.32 10.22
N ALA A 201 -2.41 -20.52 11.43
CA ALA A 201 -3.86 -20.63 11.65
C ALA A 201 -4.54 -19.27 11.52
N ALA A 202 -3.95 -18.21 12.10
CA ALA A 202 -4.42 -16.84 11.89
C ALA A 202 -4.26 -16.42 10.43
N ALA A 203 -3.13 -16.75 9.79
CA ALA A 203 -2.90 -16.46 8.38
C ALA A 203 -4.00 -17.05 7.49
N ARG A 204 -4.27 -18.35 7.64
CA ARG A 204 -5.36 -19.05 6.94
C ARG A 204 -6.71 -18.36 7.15
N THR A 205 -7.01 -17.93 8.37
CA THR A 205 -8.28 -17.26 8.69
C THR A 205 -8.44 -15.96 7.90
N TYR A 206 -7.41 -15.10 7.91
CA TYR A 206 -7.43 -13.85 7.17
C TYR A 206 -7.48 -14.06 5.65
N TYR A 207 -6.71 -15.01 5.12
CA TYR A 207 -6.80 -15.35 3.68
C TYR A 207 -8.18 -15.89 3.30
N ALA A 208 -8.81 -16.71 4.15
CA ALA A 208 -10.14 -17.24 3.90
C ALA A 208 -11.21 -16.15 3.91
N GLU A 209 -11.13 -15.16 4.83
CA GLU A 209 -11.98 -13.98 4.79
C GLU A 209 -11.77 -13.18 3.50
N GLY A 210 -10.51 -12.95 3.10
CA GLY A 210 -10.18 -12.24 1.86
C GLY A 210 -10.66 -12.96 0.60
N LEU A 211 -10.63 -14.29 0.60
CA LEU A 211 -11.19 -15.15 -0.45
C LEU A 211 -12.71 -15.01 -0.53
N GLN A 212 -13.41 -14.99 0.61
CA GLN A 212 -14.87 -14.83 0.61
C GLN A 212 -15.29 -13.49 -0.01
N VAL A 213 -14.60 -12.40 0.33
CA VAL A 213 -14.84 -11.07 -0.28
C VAL A 213 -14.70 -11.12 -1.82
N ARG A 214 -13.72 -11.86 -2.34
CA ARG A 214 -13.52 -12.01 -3.79
C ARG A 214 -14.59 -12.88 -4.45
N ARG A 215 -15.04 -13.94 -3.78
CA ARG A 215 -16.16 -14.76 -4.27
C ARG A 215 -17.44 -13.93 -4.38
N ASP A 216 -17.74 -13.14 -3.35
CA ASP A 216 -18.92 -12.27 -3.34
C ASP A 216 -18.85 -11.19 -4.43
N ALA A 217 -17.67 -10.60 -4.65
CA ALA A 217 -17.44 -9.64 -5.74
C ALA A 217 -17.64 -10.26 -7.14
N VAL A 218 -17.11 -11.47 -7.39
CA VAL A 218 -17.33 -12.19 -8.67
C VAL A 218 -18.80 -12.57 -8.83
N GLY A 219 -19.48 -13.01 -7.76
CA GLY A 219 -20.89 -13.40 -7.80
C GLY A 219 -21.86 -12.22 -8.02
N SER A 220 -21.45 -11.00 -7.68
CA SER A 220 -22.25 -9.79 -7.84
C SER A 220 -21.99 -9.08 -9.19
N ALA A 221 -20.96 -9.48 -9.94
CA ALA A 221 -20.64 -8.88 -11.22
C ALA A 221 -21.66 -9.28 -12.31
N ALA A 222 -22.04 -8.31 -13.15
CA ALA A 222 -22.99 -8.56 -14.23
C ALA A 222 -22.36 -9.41 -15.36
N ALA A 223 -23.18 -10.24 -16.00
CA ALA A 223 -22.74 -11.00 -17.18
C ALA A 223 -22.33 -10.02 -18.30
N GLY A 224 -21.09 -10.15 -18.80
CA GLY A 224 -20.53 -9.26 -19.83
C GLY A 224 -19.79 -8.05 -19.30
N ASP A 225 -19.60 -7.93 -17.98
CA ASP A 225 -18.73 -6.92 -17.39
C ASP A 225 -17.27 -7.14 -17.81
N GLU A 226 -16.65 -6.13 -18.44
CA GLU A 226 -15.24 -6.16 -18.86
C GLU A 226 -14.30 -6.41 -17.68
N SER A 227 -14.70 -6.05 -16.45
CA SER A 227 -13.93 -6.27 -15.23
C SER A 227 -13.94 -7.72 -14.73
N LEU A 228 -14.84 -8.58 -15.23
CA LEU A 228 -15.00 -9.95 -14.75
C LEU A 228 -13.71 -10.77 -14.86
N ALA A 229 -12.92 -10.57 -15.92
CA ALA A 229 -11.62 -11.21 -16.08
C ALA A 229 -10.65 -10.81 -14.95
N SER A 230 -10.60 -9.52 -14.61
CA SER A 230 -9.77 -9.02 -13.50
C SER A 230 -10.27 -9.54 -12.14
N LEU A 231 -11.58 -9.60 -11.93
CA LEU A 231 -12.14 -10.13 -10.68
C LEU A 231 -11.84 -11.62 -10.50
N LYS A 232 -11.96 -12.43 -11.56
CA LYS A 232 -11.58 -13.84 -11.55
C LYS A 232 -10.07 -14.03 -11.29
N LEU A 233 -9.23 -13.14 -11.82
CA LEU A 233 -7.80 -13.18 -11.56
C LEU A 233 -7.48 -12.92 -10.09
N ASP A 234 -8.09 -11.88 -9.51
CA ASP A 234 -7.95 -11.56 -8.09
C ASP A 234 -8.48 -12.70 -7.21
N LEU A 235 -9.56 -13.38 -7.62
CA LEU A 235 -10.10 -14.56 -6.94
C LEU A 235 -9.11 -15.75 -6.99
N ALA A 236 -8.48 -16.01 -8.14
CA ALA A 236 -7.47 -17.06 -8.27
C ALA A 236 -6.24 -16.82 -7.37
N VAL A 237 -5.80 -15.57 -7.24
CA VAL A 237 -4.72 -15.19 -6.31
C VAL A 237 -5.14 -15.46 -4.86
N SER A 238 -6.37 -15.10 -4.46
CA SER A 238 -6.86 -15.38 -3.11
C SER A 238 -7.01 -16.87 -2.82
N LEU A 239 -7.45 -17.68 -3.80
CA LEU A 239 -7.50 -19.13 -3.67
C LEU A 239 -6.12 -19.73 -3.41
N THR A 240 -5.11 -19.26 -4.15
CA THR A 240 -3.71 -19.69 -4.02
C THR A 240 -3.18 -19.39 -2.62
N LYS A 241 -3.42 -18.18 -2.07
CA LYS A 241 -3.02 -17.83 -0.70
C LYS A 241 -3.62 -18.74 0.36
N VAL A 242 -4.91 -19.10 0.23
CA VAL A 242 -5.54 -20.06 1.15
C VAL A 242 -4.94 -21.45 0.96
N ALA A 243 -4.71 -21.89 -0.28
CA ALA A 243 -4.10 -23.18 -0.59
C ALA A 243 -2.68 -23.31 0.02
N ASP A 244 -1.85 -22.28 -0.13
CA ASP A 244 -0.52 -22.20 0.47
C ASP A 244 -0.59 -22.33 2.00
N ALA A 245 -1.54 -21.63 2.63
CA ALA A 245 -1.75 -21.73 4.08
C ALA A 245 -2.25 -23.11 4.52
N GLU A 246 -3.12 -23.77 3.75
CA GLU A 246 -3.54 -25.15 4.01
C GLU A 246 -2.37 -26.14 3.85
N GLN A 247 -1.51 -25.94 2.85
CA GLN A 247 -0.30 -26.73 2.66
C GLN A 247 0.68 -26.56 3.83
N ALA A 248 0.89 -25.33 4.30
CA ALA A 248 1.71 -25.04 5.48
C ALA A 248 1.13 -25.65 6.78
N LEU A 249 -0.18 -25.93 6.80
CA LEU A 249 -0.88 -26.63 7.88
C LEU A 249 -1.02 -28.14 7.64
N ASP A 250 -0.26 -28.71 6.70
CA ASP A 250 -0.27 -30.14 6.33
C ASP A 250 -1.63 -30.68 5.82
N LYS A 251 -2.50 -29.82 5.31
CA LYS A 251 -3.83 -30.18 4.76
C LYS A 251 -3.80 -30.26 3.24
N GLN A 252 -3.02 -31.21 2.73
CA GLN A 252 -2.75 -31.36 1.30
C GLN A 252 -4.02 -31.51 0.45
N ASP A 253 -5.01 -32.29 0.89
CA ASP A 253 -6.26 -32.48 0.14
C ASP A 253 -7.07 -31.19 0.00
N ALA A 254 -7.02 -30.30 0.99
CA ALA A 254 -7.69 -29.01 0.94
C ALA A 254 -6.95 -28.05 0.00
N ALA A 255 -5.61 -28.00 0.09
CA ALA A 255 -4.77 -27.20 -0.79
C ALA A 255 -4.96 -27.59 -2.27
N HIS A 256 -4.90 -28.88 -2.61
CA HIS A 256 -5.09 -29.37 -3.98
C HIS A 256 -6.44 -28.95 -4.59
N LYS A 257 -7.53 -28.99 -3.80
CA LYS A 257 -8.85 -28.55 -4.27
C LYS A 257 -8.86 -27.07 -4.61
N LEU A 258 -8.26 -26.24 -3.78
CA LEU A 258 -8.17 -24.79 -3.97
C LEU A 258 -7.28 -24.42 -5.16
N PHE A 259 -6.13 -25.06 -5.32
CA PHE A 259 -5.27 -24.88 -6.49
C PHE A 259 -5.97 -25.28 -7.79
N LYS A 260 -6.73 -26.39 -7.77
CA LYS A 260 -7.51 -26.82 -8.92
C LYS A 260 -8.57 -25.78 -9.30
N GLU A 261 -9.32 -25.26 -8.33
CA GLU A 261 -10.31 -24.19 -8.54
C GLU A 261 -9.63 -22.92 -9.13
N ALA A 262 -8.46 -22.54 -8.60
CA ALA A 262 -7.70 -21.39 -9.11
C ALA A 262 -7.27 -21.59 -10.57
N LEU A 263 -6.78 -22.79 -10.92
CA LEU A 263 -6.37 -23.12 -12.27
C LEU A 263 -7.54 -23.10 -13.25
N GLU A 264 -8.69 -23.67 -12.87
CA GLU A 264 -9.92 -23.65 -13.68
C GLU A 264 -10.37 -22.21 -13.99
N LEU A 265 -10.28 -21.30 -13.02
CA LEU A 265 -10.58 -19.88 -13.24
C LEU A 265 -9.61 -19.25 -14.25
N VAL A 266 -8.31 -19.47 -14.08
CA VAL A 266 -7.28 -18.89 -14.95
C VAL A 266 -7.39 -19.40 -16.39
N VAL A 267 -7.68 -20.70 -16.57
CA VAL A 267 -7.97 -21.28 -17.89
C VAL A 267 -9.21 -20.64 -18.50
N SER A 268 -10.29 -20.46 -17.73
CA SER A 268 -11.51 -19.80 -18.24
C SER A 268 -11.28 -18.37 -18.73
N ILE A 269 -10.37 -17.63 -18.08
CA ILE A 269 -9.97 -16.28 -18.50
C ILE A 269 -9.19 -16.36 -19.82
N LYS A 270 -8.20 -17.26 -19.89
CA LYS A 270 -7.38 -17.46 -21.09
C LYS A 270 -8.25 -17.77 -22.31
N ASP A 271 -9.18 -18.71 -22.17
CA ASP A 271 -10.03 -19.14 -23.29
C ASP A 271 -10.93 -17.98 -23.76
N ALA A 272 -11.49 -17.19 -22.85
CA ALA A 272 -12.25 -15.98 -23.19
C ALA A 272 -11.38 -14.90 -23.88
N MET A 273 -10.11 -14.77 -23.51
CA MET A 273 -9.17 -13.83 -24.14
C MET A 273 -8.69 -14.28 -25.52
N VAL A 274 -8.56 -15.58 -25.76
CA VAL A 274 -8.26 -16.14 -27.09
C VAL A 274 -9.40 -15.84 -28.06
N GLU A 275 -10.63 -15.76 -27.56
CA GLU A 275 -11.81 -15.40 -28.34
C GLU A 275 -11.98 -13.88 -28.53
N ALA A 276 -11.39 -13.03 -27.67
CA ALA A 276 -11.40 -11.56 -27.79
C ALA A 276 -10.19 -10.89 -27.09
N PRO A 277 -9.10 -10.55 -27.80
CA PRO A 277 -7.88 -10.02 -27.17
C PRO A 277 -7.92 -8.50 -26.92
N PRO A 278 -7.74 -8.00 -25.67
CA PRO A 278 -7.52 -6.58 -25.37
C PRO A 278 -6.08 -6.27 -24.91
N ALA A 279 -5.69 -5.01 -25.06
CA ALA A 279 -4.31 -4.51 -24.90
C ALA A 279 -3.92 -4.19 -23.44
N SER A 280 -3.39 -5.15 -22.67
CA SER A 280 -2.31 -4.91 -21.67
C SER A 280 -1.94 -6.20 -20.93
N HIS A 281 -0.64 -6.55 -20.97
CA HIS A 281 -0.16 -7.92 -20.75
C HIS A 281 0.63 -8.13 -19.44
N ALA A 282 0.61 -7.19 -18.50
CA ALA A 282 1.53 -7.21 -17.35
C ALA A 282 1.13 -8.19 -16.23
N LYS A 283 -0.16 -8.25 -15.86
CA LYS A 283 -0.65 -9.15 -14.81
C LYS A 283 -0.70 -10.63 -15.24
N TRP A 284 -0.87 -10.88 -16.55
CA TRP A 284 -0.94 -12.23 -17.12
C TRP A 284 0.41 -12.96 -17.08
N GLU A 285 1.51 -12.28 -17.43
CA GLU A 285 2.85 -12.88 -17.41
C GLU A 285 3.31 -13.27 -16.00
N GLN A 286 2.92 -12.50 -14.99
CA GLN A 286 3.23 -12.80 -13.59
C GLN A 286 2.50 -14.08 -13.12
N LEU A 287 1.23 -14.25 -13.51
CA LEU A 287 0.45 -15.42 -13.13
C LEU A 287 0.91 -16.69 -13.87
N HIS A 288 1.28 -16.57 -15.14
CA HIS A 288 1.80 -17.70 -15.92
C HIS A 288 3.16 -18.20 -15.38
N ARG A 289 3.96 -17.31 -14.77
CA ARG A 289 5.20 -17.68 -14.08
C ARG A 289 4.91 -18.46 -12.79
N LEU A 290 3.96 -17.99 -11.98
CA LEU A 290 3.55 -18.66 -10.74
C LEU A 290 2.94 -20.04 -10.98
N LEU A 291 2.14 -20.20 -12.04
CA LEU A 291 1.52 -21.49 -12.38
C LEU A 291 2.46 -22.47 -13.08
N GLY A 292 3.50 -21.99 -13.77
CA GLY A 292 4.54 -22.83 -14.34
C GLY A 292 5.41 -23.53 -13.30
N GLU A 293 5.49 -22.98 -12.08
CA GLU A 293 6.24 -23.55 -10.96
C GLU A 293 5.41 -24.55 -10.13
N ALA A 294 4.07 -24.45 -10.15
CA ALA A 294 3.16 -25.33 -9.39
C ALA A 294 2.81 -26.65 -10.13
N THR A 295 3.22 -26.80 -11.39
CA THR A 295 2.90 -27.96 -12.24
C THR A 295 4.11 -28.83 -12.60
N ALA A 296 5.28 -28.51 -12.04
CA ALA A 296 6.53 -29.28 -12.16
C ALA A 296 6.87 -29.99 -10.86
#